data_AF-A0A0K2T0V8-F1
#
_entry.id   AF-A0A0K2T0V8-F1
#
_cell.length_a   1.000
_cell.length_b   1.000
_cell.length_c   1.000
_cell.angle_alpha   90.00
_cell.angle_beta   90.00
_cell.angle_gamma   90.00
#
_symmetry.space_group_name_H-M   'P 1'
#
loop_
_entity.id
_entity.type
_entity.pdbx_description
1 polymer ?
#
loop_
_entity_poly.entity_id
_entity_poly.type
_entity_poly.pdbx_seq_one_letter_code
_entity_poly.pdbx_strand_id
1 'polypeptide(L)'
;MSTQGTNPLSLERNPQLEYGKSVHPFVVCRFVFECCKKLELDVLSTATAITLFHSFYKSSRKKEVYDPYLIAGACIYLAGKVEDETEMRLRDVINVVHATLHPCKEPLSHDSEYFMHREALVEAELLLLRVLDFKVKFTHPHKYLLHYLKTLKDWIPIQTWSNFPIASTAWSLLQDFYHDPFLLECGPSKVALSCIYLTFKIFGLSVDHAMREDIWIKILDEAVDMDDISEICSRIMDVYKKEIKYILPLLVS
;
A
#
# COMPACT_ATOMS: atom_id res chain seq x y z
N MET A 1 18.80 37.69 23.91
CA MET A 1 18.59 36.34 24.46
C MET A 1 17.27 35.83 23.92
N SER A 2 17.31 35.24 22.73
CA SER A 2 16.16 34.76 21.97
C SER A 2 15.73 33.39 22.49
N THR A 3 14.54 33.32 23.06
CA THR A 3 13.84 32.10 23.46
C THR A 3 13.51 31.27 22.21
N GLN A 4 14.22 30.16 22.01
CA GLN A 4 13.87 29.17 21.01
C GLN A 4 12.55 28.52 21.42
N GLY A 5 11.52 28.73 20.60
CA GLY A 5 10.23 28.08 20.73
C GLY A 5 10.41 26.57 20.59
N THR A 6 9.93 25.84 21.58
CA THR A 6 9.70 24.39 21.48
C THR A 6 8.64 24.17 20.41
N ASN A 7 9.08 23.66 19.26
CA ASN A 7 8.24 23.36 18.12
C ASN A 7 7.31 22.17 18.48
N PRO A 8 5.97 22.32 18.51
CA PRO A 8 5.05 21.25 18.88
C PRO A 8 4.80 20.21 17.77
N LEU A 9 5.66 20.19 16.73
CA LEU A 9 5.55 19.36 15.53
C LEU A 9 6.64 18.28 15.46
N SER A 10 7.08 17.72 16.59
CA SER A 10 7.71 16.41 16.55
C SER A 10 6.68 15.44 15.96
N LEU A 11 6.79 15.20 14.65
CA LEU A 11 6.14 14.09 13.96
C LEU A 11 6.04 12.94 14.95
N GLU A 12 4.83 12.43 15.19
CA GLU A 12 4.63 11.13 15.82
C GLU A 12 5.67 10.20 15.19
N ARG A 13 6.72 9.88 15.96
CA ARG A 13 7.80 9.01 15.49
C ARG A 13 7.09 7.70 15.22
N ASN A 14 6.81 7.43 13.94
CA ASN A 14 6.44 6.10 13.50
C ASN A 14 7.41 5.15 14.23
N PRO A 15 6.88 4.15 14.96
CA PRO A 15 7.74 3.30 15.76
C PRO A 15 8.81 2.71 14.85
N GLN A 16 10.07 2.86 15.25
CA GLN A 16 11.17 2.36 14.44
C GLN A 16 11.04 0.84 14.35
N LEU A 17 10.97 0.34 13.13
CA LEU A 17 10.85 -1.09 12.83
C LEU A 17 12.23 -1.60 12.40
N GLU A 18 12.70 -2.66 13.02
CA GLU A 18 13.93 -3.34 12.59
C GLU A 18 13.61 -4.31 11.46
N TYR A 19 13.51 -3.78 10.24
CA TYR A 19 13.25 -4.58 9.04
C TYR A 19 14.29 -5.68 8.84
N GLY A 20 15.56 -5.47 9.20
CA GLY A 20 16.62 -6.47 9.08
C GLY A 20 16.39 -7.79 9.84
N LYS A 21 15.43 -7.88 10.76
CA LYS A 21 15.11 -9.10 11.51
C LYS A 21 14.18 -10.06 10.77
N SER A 22 13.46 -9.64 9.73
CA SER A 22 12.47 -10.49 9.05
C SER A 22 12.30 -10.17 7.58
N VAL A 23 12.57 -11.16 6.73
CA VAL A 23 12.38 -11.09 5.26
C VAL A 23 10.95 -11.45 4.81
N HIS A 24 9.99 -11.50 5.73
CA HIS A 24 8.63 -11.91 5.40
C HIS A 24 7.97 -10.90 4.44
N PRO A 25 7.25 -11.34 3.38
CA PRO A 25 6.68 -10.42 2.37
C PRO A 25 5.79 -9.32 2.96
N PHE A 26 5.06 -9.62 4.02
CA PHE A 26 4.22 -8.65 4.74
C PHE A 26 5.05 -7.49 5.35
N VAL A 27 6.21 -7.82 5.92
CA VAL A 27 7.14 -6.85 6.52
C VAL A 27 7.78 -6.00 5.42
N VAL A 28 8.09 -6.61 4.28
CA VAL A 28 8.64 -5.90 3.12
C VAL A 28 7.59 -4.97 2.48
N CYS A 29 6.31 -5.35 2.44
CA CYS A 29 5.23 -4.44 2.01
C CYS A 29 5.13 -3.22 2.94
N ARG A 30 5.25 -3.43 4.26
CA ARG A 30 5.29 -2.31 5.22
C ARG A 30 6.50 -1.41 5.00
N PHE A 31 7.66 -2.01 4.71
CA PHE A 31 8.87 -1.28 4.33
C PHE A 31 8.66 -0.41 3.08
N VAL A 32 8.00 -0.94 2.04
CA VAL A 32 7.66 -0.18 0.83
C VAL A 32 6.78 1.02 1.18
N PHE A 33 5.71 0.83 1.96
CA PHE A 33 4.86 1.93 2.42
C PHE A 33 5.63 3.01 3.17
N GLU A 34 6.54 2.63 4.08
CA GLU A 34 7.35 3.58 4.82
C GLU A 34 8.31 4.35 3.92
N CYS A 35 8.95 3.67 2.97
CA CYS A 35 9.84 4.31 2.00
C CYS A 35 9.07 5.27 1.08
N CYS A 36 7.92 4.87 0.56
CA CYS A 36 7.06 5.72 -0.26
C CYS A 36 6.59 6.96 0.51
N LYS A 37 6.23 6.81 1.80
CA LYS A 37 5.86 7.94 2.67
C LYS A 37 7.04 8.89 2.90
N LYS A 38 8.26 8.36 3.10
CA LYS A 38 9.49 9.17 3.27
C LYS A 38 9.92 9.89 2.00
N LEU A 39 9.61 9.31 0.84
CA LEU A 39 9.84 9.90 -0.49
C LEU A 39 8.71 10.83 -0.93
N GLU A 40 7.66 11.00 -0.11
CA GLU A 40 6.47 11.81 -0.39
C GLU A 40 5.79 11.43 -1.74
N LEU A 41 5.81 10.14 -2.09
CA LEU A 41 5.20 9.66 -3.32
C LEU A 41 3.67 9.70 -3.25
N ASP A 42 3.02 9.89 -4.39
CA ASP A 42 1.57 9.80 -4.48
C ASP A 42 1.04 8.40 -4.12
N VAL A 43 -0.23 8.35 -3.73
CA VAL A 43 -0.91 7.11 -3.35
C VAL A 43 -0.94 6.12 -4.52
N LEU A 44 -1.10 6.61 -5.76
CA LEU A 44 -1.08 5.75 -6.95
C LEU A 44 0.32 5.16 -7.19
N SER A 45 1.38 5.97 -7.07
CA SER A 45 2.78 5.52 -7.14
C SER A 45 3.08 4.44 -6.09
N THR A 46 2.59 4.64 -4.87
CA THR A 46 2.72 3.66 -3.77
C THR A 46 1.99 2.35 -4.08
N ALA A 47 0.75 2.44 -4.57
CA ALA A 47 -0.05 1.29 -4.98
C ALA A 47 0.61 0.50 -6.12
N THR A 48 1.18 1.20 -7.11
CA THR A 48 1.94 0.60 -8.21
C THR A 48 3.18 -0.12 -7.69
N ALA A 49 3.94 0.48 -6.78
CA ALA A 49 5.13 -0.15 -6.20
C ALA A 49 4.81 -1.48 -5.49
N ILE A 50 3.74 -1.52 -4.71
CA ILE A 50 3.32 -2.73 -3.99
C ILE A 50 2.76 -3.78 -4.95
N THR A 51 1.98 -3.35 -5.94
CA THR A 51 1.43 -4.26 -6.97
C THR A 51 2.55 -4.89 -7.80
N LEU A 52 3.59 -4.13 -8.15
CA LEU A 52 4.81 -4.64 -8.79
C LEU A 52 5.52 -5.67 -7.92
N PHE A 53 5.66 -5.38 -6.62
CA PHE A 53 6.27 -6.30 -5.66
C PHE A 53 5.51 -7.63 -5.60
N HIS A 54 4.19 -7.61 -5.36
CA HIS A 54 3.39 -8.84 -5.34
C HIS A 54 3.44 -9.59 -6.66
N SER A 55 3.39 -8.87 -7.80
CA SER A 55 3.40 -9.47 -9.13
C SER A 55 4.72 -10.17 -9.41
N PHE A 56 5.84 -9.57 -8.97
CA PHE A 56 7.16 -10.17 -9.08
C PHE A 56 7.25 -11.45 -8.26
N TYR A 57 6.81 -11.42 -7.00
CA TYR A 57 6.82 -12.61 -6.15
C TYR A 57 5.85 -13.67 -6.63
N LYS A 58 4.74 -13.33 -7.30
CA LYS A 58 3.84 -14.32 -7.89
C LYS A 58 4.45 -14.98 -9.13
N SER A 59 5.16 -14.21 -9.96
CA SER A 59 5.71 -14.67 -11.25
C SER A 59 7.10 -15.32 -11.13
N SER A 60 7.89 -14.94 -10.12
CA SER A 60 9.25 -15.44 -9.91
C SER A 60 9.25 -16.87 -9.38
N ARG A 61 9.98 -17.76 -10.07
CA ARG A 61 10.18 -19.17 -9.66
C ARG A 61 11.25 -19.34 -8.59
N LYS A 62 12.12 -18.34 -8.38
CA LYS A 62 13.29 -18.39 -7.46
C LYS A 62 13.24 -17.26 -6.45
N LYS A 63 12.17 -17.22 -5.65
CA LYS A 63 11.89 -16.12 -4.71
C LYS A 63 12.96 -15.98 -3.62
N GLU A 64 13.57 -17.09 -3.21
CA GLU A 64 14.56 -17.16 -2.12
C GLU A 64 15.96 -16.67 -2.50
N VAL A 65 16.23 -16.47 -3.79
CA VAL A 65 17.55 -16.06 -4.29
C VAL A 65 17.74 -14.55 -4.26
N TYR A 66 16.65 -13.79 -4.29
CA TYR A 66 16.68 -12.33 -4.40
C TYR A 66 16.51 -11.68 -3.03
N ASP A 67 17.28 -10.62 -2.77
CA ASP A 67 17.07 -9.78 -1.59
C ASP A 67 15.73 -9.04 -1.72
N PRO A 68 14.76 -9.30 -0.83
CA PRO A 68 13.44 -8.67 -0.91
C PRO A 68 13.47 -7.15 -0.80
N TYR A 69 14.43 -6.58 -0.07
CA TYR A 69 14.53 -5.14 0.12
C TYR A 69 15.12 -4.44 -1.10
N LEU A 70 16.07 -5.10 -1.78
CA LEU A 70 16.58 -4.62 -3.06
C LEU A 70 15.47 -4.61 -4.13
N ILE A 71 14.69 -5.71 -4.20
CA ILE A 71 13.54 -5.80 -5.11
C ILE A 71 12.48 -4.73 -4.75
N ALA A 72 12.19 -4.53 -3.47
CA ALA A 72 11.29 -3.47 -3.01
C ALA A 72 11.76 -2.07 -3.45
N GLY A 73 13.05 -1.75 -3.27
CA GLY A 73 13.62 -0.49 -3.74
C GLY A 73 13.52 -0.31 -5.26
N ALA A 74 13.76 -1.37 -6.04
CA ALA A 74 13.59 -1.36 -7.47
C ALA A 74 12.11 -1.20 -7.89
N CYS A 75 11.16 -1.80 -7.16
CA CYS A 75 9.73 -1.61 -7.40
C CYS A 75 9.29 -0.17 -7.16
N ILE A 76 9.79 0.50 -6.11
CA ILE A 76 9.51 1.91 -5.82
C ILE A 76 10.06 2.79 -6.96
N TYR A 77 11.30 2.55 -7.37
CA TYR A 77 11.93 3.31 -8.45
C TYR A 77 11.26 3.09 -9.80
N LEU A 78 10.79 1.87 -10.09
CA LEU A 78 10.04 1.60 -11.31
C LEU A 78 8.64 2.22 -11.26
N ALA A 79 7.96 2.18 -10.11
CA ALA A 79 6.62 2.74 -9.95
C ALA A 79 6.58 4.25 -10.20
N GLY A 80 7.51 5.03 -9.63
CA GLY A 80 7.55 6.47 -9.89
C GLY A 80 7.89 6.81 -11.34
N LYS A 81 8.58 5.94 -12.09
CA LYS A 81 8.73 6.11 -13.55
C LYS A 81 7.45 5.80 -14.32
N VAL A 82 6.68 4.81 -13.89
CA VAL A 82 5.45 4.38 -14.57
C VAL A 82 4.33 5.39 -14.38
N GLU A 83 4.23 6.01 -13.20
CA GLU A 83 3.24 7.03 -12.87
C GLU A 83 3.71 8.47 -13.20
N ASP A 84 4.83 8.61 -13.91
CA ASP A 84 5.41 9.90 -14.34
C ASP A 84 5.65 10.91 -13.19
N GLU A 85 6.17 10.43 -12.06
CA GLU A 85 6.51 11.26 -10.90
C GLU A 85 7.72 12.16 -11.22
N THR A 86 7.50 13.46 -11.36
CA THR A 86 8.48 14.42 -11.91
C THR A 86 9.73 14.65 -11.04
N GLU A 87 9.67 14.32 -9.76
CA GLU A 87 10.73 14.65 -8.78
C GLU A 87 11.58 13.44 -8.32
N MET A 88 11.27 12.21 -8.75
CA MET A 88 11.93 11.03 -8.18
C MET A 88 13.33 10.78 -8.77
N ARG A 89 14.38 11.02 -7.98
CA ARG A 89 15.77 10.68 -8.34
C ARG A 89 16.18 9.35 -7.75
N LEU A 90 16.96 8.58 -8.51
CA LEU A 90 17.51 7.29 -8.06
C LEU A 90 18.32 7.41 -6.76
N ARG A 91 19.02 8.53 -6.58
CA ARG A 91 19.79 8.81 -5.36
C ARG A 91 18.91 8.86 -4.12
N ASP A 92 17.75 9.48 -4.23
CA ASP A 92 16.84 9.66 -3.10
C ASP A 92 16.23 8.32 -2.70
N VAL A 93 15.88 7.48 -3.67
CA VAL A 93 15.42 6.10 -3.43
C VAL A 93 16.49 5.30 -2.69
N ILE A 94 17.74 5.31 -3.16
CA ILE A 94 18.85 4.58 -2.51
C ILE A 94 19.05 5.07 -1.07
N ASN A 95 19.06 6.38 -0.87
CA ASN A 95 19.24 6.98 0.45
C ASN A 95 18.11 6.61 1.42
N VAL A 96 16.85 6.65 0.97
CA VAL A 96 15.69 6.30 1.80
C VAL A 96 15.64 4.81 2.11
N VAL A 97 15.90 3.95 1.13
CA VAL A 97 15.98 2.49 1.33
C VAL A 97 17.08 2.17 2.34
N HIS A 98 18.27 2.74 2.17
CA HIS A 98 19.39 2.53 3.10
C HIS A 98 19.08 3.06 4.51
N ALA A 99 18.56 4.27 4.62
CA ALA A 99 18.21 4.88 5.92
C ALA A 99 17.08 4.13 6.64
N THR A 100 16.16 3.52 5.90
CA THR A 100 15.06 2.74 6.47
C THR A 100 15.52 1.33 6.91
N LEU A 101 16.48 0.73 6.20
CA LEU A 101 17.10 -0.54 6.60
C LEU A 101 18.08 -0.38 7.76
N HIS A 102 18.79 0.75 7.82
CA HIS A 102 19.84 1.01 8.80
C HIS A 102 19.59 2.32 9.56
N PRO A 103 18.56 2.38 10.41
CA PRO A 103 18.18 3.61 11.12
C PRO A 103 19.27 4.15 12.06
N CYS A 104 20.25 3.32 12.45
CA CYS A 104 21.35 3.70 13.35
C CYS A 104 22.70 3.93 12.64
N LYS A 105 22.78 3.79 11.31
CA LYS A 105 24.03 4.03 10.55
C LYS A 105 24.06 5.44 9.99
N GLU A 106 25.27 5.99 9.84
CA GLU A 106 25.48 7.26 9.14
C GLU A 106 25.03 7.17 7.67
N PRO A 107 24.66 8.31 7.04
CA PRO A 107 24.32 8.34 5.62
C PRO A 107 25.45 7.76 4.75
N LEU A 108 25.09 7.08 3.66
CA LEU A 108 26.03 6.44 2.73
C LEU A 108 27.17 7.38 2.31
N SER A 109 28.40 6.96 2.58
CA SER A 109 29.61 7.67 2.15
C SER A 109 29.72 7.69 0.62
N HIS A 110 30.22 8.81 0.07
CA HIS A 110 29.70 9.34 -1.19
C HIS A 110 30.11 8.70 -2.51
N ASP A 111 30.95 7.67 -2.57
CA ASP A 111 31.34 7.12 -3.88
C ASP A 111 31.16 5.60 -3.99
N SER A 112 32.03 4.76 -3.40
CA SER A 112 32.05 3.32 -3.75
C SER A 112 30.77 2.55 -3.39
N GLU A 113 30.27 2.71 -2.17
CA GLU A 113 29.08 1.98 -1.68
C GLU A 113 27.81 2.44 -2.40
N TYR A 114 27.69 3.74 -2.67
CA TYR A 114 26.61 4.29 -3.48
C TYR A 114 26.60 3.73 -4.90
N PHE A 115 27.77 3.65 -5.56
CA PHE A 115 27.85 3.09 -6.92
C PHE A 115 27.44 1.61 -6.94
N MET A 116 27.86 0.82 -5.95
CA MET A 116 27.45 -0.59 -5.85
C MET A 116 25.93 -0.72 -5.67
N HIS A 117 25.32 0.04 -4.76
CA HIS A 117 23.87 0.01 -4.57
C HIS A 117 23.11 0.49 -5.81
N ARG A 118 23.64 1.50 -6.50
CA ARG A 118 23.07 2.00 -7.74
C ARG A 118 23.07 0.93 -8.83
N GLU A 119 24.19 0.24 -9.03
CA GLU A 119 24.29 -0.85 -10.02
C GLU A 119 23.33 -1.99 -9.68
N ALA A 120 23.31 -2.43 -8.42
CA ALA A 120 22.40 -3.47 -7.97
C ALA A 120 20.92 -3.11 -8.18
N LEU A 121 20.54 -1.85 -7.93
CA LEU A 121 19.15 -1.39 -8.13
C LEU A 121 18.78 -1.34 -9.61
N VAL A 122 19.67 -0.87 -10.48
CA VAL A 122 19.45 -0.86 -11.93
C VAL A 122 19.33 -2.29 -12.49
N GLU A 123 20.15 -3.22 -12.02
CA GLU A 123 20.04 -4.63 -12.40
C GLU A 123 18.72 -5.26 -11.90
N ALA A 124 18.32 -4.95 -10.67
CA ALA A 124 17.05 -5.38 -10.11
C ALA A 124 15.86 -4.81 -10.89
N GLU A 125 15.91 -3.55 -11.33
CA GLU A 125 14.90 -2.95 -12.20
C GLU A 125 14.78 -3.71 -13.53
N LEU A 126 15.90 -4.00 -14.19
CA LEU A 126 15.89 -4.77 -15.44
C LEU A 126 15.35 -6.19 -15.22
N LEU A 127 15.65 -6.81 -14.08
CA LEU A 127 15.10 -8.11 -13.71
C LEU A 127 13.58 -8.04 -13.53
N LEU A 128 13.07 -7.03 -12.81
CA LEU A 128 11.63 -6.81 -12.61
C LEU A 128 10.90 -6.73 -13.96
N LEU A 129 11.40 -5.90 -14.88
CA LEU A 129 10.82 -5.74 -16.21
C LEU A 129 10.76 -7.05 -17.00
N ARG A 130 11.82 -7.86 -16.94
CA ARG A 130 11.87 -9.16 -17.62
C ARG A 130 10.92 -10.18 -17.01
N VAL A 131 10.85 -10.25 -15.68
CA VAL A 131 9.99 -11.23 -14.98
C VAL A 131 8.51 -10.89 -15.15
N LEU A 132 8.17 -9.60 -15.28
CA LEU A 132 6.81 -9.12 -15.48
C LEU A 132 6.40 -9.00 -16.95
N ASP A 133 7.24 -9.42 -17.90
CA ASP A 133 7.01 -9.26 -19.34
C ASP A 133 6.63 -7.81 -19.72
N PHE A 134 7.25 -6.81 -19.08
CA PHE A 134 6.95 -5.38 -19.24
C PHE A 134 5.49 -4.97 -18.91
N LYS A 135 4.72 -5.83 -18.23
CA LYS A 135 3.37 -5.52 -17.74
C LYS A 135 3.44 -4.75 -16.43
N VAL A 136 3.77 -3.46 -16.54
CA VAL A 136 4.00 -2.57 -15.39
C VAL A 136 2.87 -1.57 -15.13
N LYS A 137 1.88 -1.48 -16.03
CA LYS A 137 0.71 -0.61 -15.87
C LYS A 137 -0.43 -1.38 -15.20
N PHE A 138 -0.90 -0.87 -14.07
CA PHE A 138 -1.98 -1.48 -13.29
C PHE A 138 -3.18 -0.54 -13.17
N THR A 139 -4.37 -1.12 -13.05
CA THR A 139 -5.58 -0.34 -12.74
C THR A 139 -5.88 -0.49 -11.25
N HIS A 140 -5.82 0.62 -10.52
CA HIS A 140 -5.98 0.60 -9.07
C HIS A 140 -7.45 0.73 -8.62
N PRO A 141 -7.86 0.05 -7.53
CA PRO A 141 -9.18 0.19 -6.91
C PRO A 141 -9.54 1.63 -6.50
N HIS A 142 -8.56 2.51 -6.26
CA HIS A 142 -8.77 3.89 -5.80
C HIS A 142 -9.76 4.67 -6.68
N LYS A 143 -9.67 4.49 -8.01
CA LYS A 143 -10.57 5.16 -8.96
C LYS A 143 -12.03 4.71 -8.76
N TYR A 144 -12.25 3.40 -8.64
CA TYR A 144 -13.58 2.82 -8.42
C TYR A 144 -14.13 3.23 -7.06
N LEU A 145 -13.29 3.22 -6.02
CA LEU A 145 -13.67 3.63 -4.68
C LEU A 145 -14.23 5.06 -4.66
N LEU A 146 -13.56 6.01 -5.33
CA LEU A 146 -14.03 7.39 -5.42
C LEU A 146 -15.35 7.51 -6.18
N HIS A 147 -15.52 6.77 -7.28
CA HIS A 147 -16.77 6.76 -8.04
C HIS A 147 -17.95 6.20 -7.21
N TYR A 148 -17.73 5.12 -6.48
CA TYR A 148 -18.76 4.51 -5.63
C TYR A 148 -19.10 5.38 -4.42
N LEU A 149 -18.11 5.94 -3.73
CA LEU A 149 -18.33 6.86 -2.62
C LEU A 149 -19.12 8.09 -3.04
N LYS A 150 -18.84 8.64 -4.24
CA LYS A 150 -19.60 9.78 -4.78
C LYS A 150 -21.07 9.42 -5.03
N THR A 151 -21.32 8.25 -5.59
CA THR A 151 -22.69 7.77 -5.86
C THR A 151 -23.45 7.50 -4.55
N LEU A 152 -22.79 6.89 -3.57
CA LEU A 152 -23.40 6.59 -2.26
C LEU A 152 -23.69 7.84 -1.43
N LYS A 153 -22.91 8.90 -1.60
CA LYS A 153 -23.18 10.20 -0.97
C LYS A 153 -24.55 10.76 -1.37
N ASP A 154 -24.99 10.49 -2.60
CA ASP A 154 -26.30 10.94 -3.08
C ASP A 154 -27.45 10.04 -2.59
N TRP A 155 -27.17 8.78 -2.26
CA TRP A 155 -28.18 7.82 -1.81
C TRP A 155 -28.40 7.83 -0.29
N ILE A 156 -27.38 8.20 0.50
CA ILE A 156 -27.43 8.19 1.96
C ILE A 156 -27.83 9.57 2.50
N PRO A 157 -28.67 9.64 3.54
CA PRO A 157 -29.00 10.92 4.19
C PRO A 157 -27.76 11.67 4.65
N ILE A 158 -27.73 12.99 4.38
CA ILE A 158 -26.59 13.88 4.68
C ILE A 158 -26.17 13.81 6.15
N GLN A 159 -27.14 13.63 7.06
CA GLN A 159 -26.91 13.50 8.51
C GLN A 159 -26.06 12.25 8.82
N THR A 160 -26.41 11.11 8.23
CA THR A 160 -25.65 9.85 8.38
C THR A 160 -24.27 9.98 7.77
N TRP A 161 -24.16 10.55 6.57
CA TRP A 161 -22.86 10.74 5.91
C TRP A 161 -21.92 11.67 6.68
N SER A 162 -22.45 12.72 7.31
CA SER A 162 -21.62 13.66 8.09
C SER A 162 -21.23 13.11 9.47
N ASN A 163 -22.00 12.19 10.03
CA ASN A 163 -21.75 11.63 11.37
C ASN A 163 -20.67 10.54 11.36
N PHE A 164 -20.48 9.85 10.23
CA PHE A 164 -19.54 8.72 10.13
C PHE A 164 -18.45 9.00 9.10
N PRO A 165 -17.17 8.73 9.41
CA PRO A 165 -16.06 8.91 8.47
C PRO A 165 -15.98 7.75 7.46
N ILE A 166 -17.06 7.52 6.70
CA ILE A 166 -17.21 6.38 5.76
C ILE A 166 -16.08 6.40 4.72
N ALA A 167 -15.89 7.53 4.04
CA ALA A 167 -14.88 7.65 2.98
C ALA A 167 -13.45 7.43 3.50
N SER A 168 -13.12 8.01 4.67
CA SER A 168 -11.81 7.85 5.29
C SER A 168 -11.55 6.40 5.69
N THR A 169 -12.54 5.76 6.31
CA THR A 169 -12.43 4.37 6.76
C THR A 169 -12.29 3.41 5.58
N ALA A 170 -13.09 3.59 4.53
CA ALA A 170 -12.99 2.78 3.33
C ALA A 170 -11.64 2.95 2.62
N TRP A 171 -11.08 4.16 2.65
CA TRP A 171 -9.74 4.44 2.12
C TRP A 171 -8.65 3.75 2.93
N SER A 172 -8.71 3.82 4.27
CA SER A 172 -7.76 3.12 5.14
C SER A 172 -7.83 1.60 4.95
N LEU A 173 -9.04 1.02 4.88
CA LEU A 173 -9.22 -0.42 4.60
C LEU A 173 -8.62 -0.81 3.26
N LEU A 174 -8.78 0.03 2.23
CA LEU A 174 -8.18 -0.22 0.92
C LEU A 174 -6.66 -0.19 1.00
N GLN A 175 -6.08 0.80 1.69
CA GLN A 175 -4.64 0.91 1.89
C GLN A 175 -4.08 -0.32 2.62
N ASP A 176 -4.77 -0.78 3.66
CA ASP A 176 -4.36 -1.97 4.42
C ASP A 176 -4.44 -3.23 3.56
N PHE A 177 -5.42 -3.34 2.67
CA PHE A 177 -5.57 -4.49 1.77
C PHE A 177 -4.39 -4.69 0.80
N TYR A 178 -3.65 -3.64 0.44
CA TYR A 178 -2.44 -3.78 -0.39
C TYR A 178 -1.34 -4.61 0.27
N HIS A 179 -1.39 -4.87 1.58
CA HIS A 179 -0.46 -5.79 2.23
C HIS A 179 -0.71 -7.26 1.84
N ASP A 180 -1.88 -7.60 1.32
CA ASP A 180 -2.23 -8.97 0.93
C ASP A 180 -2.04 -9.20 -0.59
N PRO A 181 -1.32 -10.25 -1.01
CA PRO A 181 -1.11 -10.56 -2.43
C PRO A 181 -2.40 -10.97 -3.16
N PHE A 182 -3.47 -11.30 -2.43
CA PHE A 182 -4.79 -11.63 -3.01
C PHE A 182 -5.39 -10.47 -3.83
N LEU A 183 -4.93 -9.23 -3.60
CA LEU A 183 -5.26 -8.07 -4.42
C LEU A 183 -5.09 -8.34 -5.94
N LEU A 184 -4.07 -9.10 -6.34
CA LEU A 184 -3.76 -9.39 -7.75
C LEU A 184 -4.79 -10.30 -8.43
N GLU A 185 -5.55 -11.07 -7.65
CA GLU A 185 -6.56 -12.01 -8.15
C GLU A 185 -7.94 -11.37 -8.16
N CYS A 186 -8.11 -10.28 -7.41
CA CYS A 186 -9.35 -9.54 -7.32
C CYS A 186 -9.46 -8.48 -8.41
N GLY A 187 -10.67 -8.31 -8.96
CA GLY A 187 -10.96 -7.17 -9.82
C GLY A 187 -10.93 -5.85 -9.02
N PRO A 188 -10.37 -4.74 -9.55
CA PRO A 188 -10.24 -3.49 -8.81
C PRO A 188 -11.59 -2.90 -8.38
N SER A 189 -12.64 -3.13 -9.17
CA SER A 189 -14.02 -2.81 -8.82
C SER A 189 -14.50 -3.55 -7.56
N LYS A 190 -14.33 -4.89 -7.55
CA LYS A 190 -14.74 -5.78 -6.44
C LYS A 190 -14.07 -5.38 -5.13
N VAL A 191 -12.79 -5.05 -5.17
CA VAL A 191 -12.02 -4.61 -4.00
C VAL A 191 -12.59 -3.31 -3.44
N ALA A 192 -12.79 -2.30 -4.29
CA ALA A 192 -13.34 -1.02 -3.85
C ALA A 192 -14.73 -1.18 -3.20
N LEU A 193 -15.60 -2.00 -3.79
CA LEU A 193 -16.93 -2.26 -3.27
C LEU A 193 -16.89 -3.02 -1.93
N SER A 194 -15.96 -3.97 -1.80
CA SER A 194 -15.75 -4.73 -0.56
C SER A 194 -15.27 -3.85 0.59
N CYS A 195 -14.39 -2.88 0.33
CA CYS A 195 -13.94 -1.91 1.34
C CYS A 195 -15.11 -1.04 1.85
N ILE A 196 -15.99 -0.60 0.95
CA ILE A 196 -17.19 0.15 1.33
C ILE A 196 -18.16 -0.72 2.12
N TYR A 197 -18.43 -1.95 1.65
CA TYR A 197 -19.31 -2.89 2.32
C TYR A 197 -18.85 -3.18 3.75
N LEU A 198 -17.55 -3.45 3.92
CA LEU A 198 -16.96 -3.66 5.24
C LEU A 198 -17.07 -2.42 6.12
N THR A 199 -16.90 -1.23 5.56
CA THR A 199 -17.07 0.05 6.28
C THR A 199 -18.50 0.19 6.80
N PHE A 200 -19.52 -0.10 5.98
CA PHE A 200 -20.91 -0.07 6.43
C PHE A 200 -21.19 -1.10 7.50
N LYS A 201 -20.64 -2.31 7.39
CA LYS A 201 -20.73 -3.32 8.46
C LYS A 201 -20.10 -2.85 9.77
N ILE A 202 -18.93 -2.22 9.72
CA ILE A 202 -18.24 -1.69 10.91
C ILE A 202 -19.08 -0.63 11.63
N PHE A 203 -19.73 0.25 10.87
CA PHE A 203 -20.57 1.31 11.43
C PHE A 203 -22.04 0.89 11.67
N GLY A 204 -22.43 -0.32 11.31
CA GLY A 204 -23.82 -0.79 11.39
C GLY A 204 -24.78 0.00 10.50
N LEU A 205 -24.29 0.52 9.37
CA LEU A 205 -25.06 1.32 8.44
C LEU A 205 -25.71 0.45 7.36
N SER A 206 -26.91 0.84 6.93
CA SER A 206 -27.57 0.31 5.74
C SER A 206 -27.87 1.47 4.80
N VAL A 207 -27.65 1.27 3.49
CA VAL A 207 -27.84 2.31 2.46
C VAL A 207 -29.30 2.74 2.39
N ASP A 208 -30.22 1.80 2.57
CA ASP A 208 -31.64 2.04 2.78
C ASP A 208 -32.24 0.86 3.57
N HIS A 209 -33.13 1.13 4.51
CA HIS A 209 -33.83 0.08 5.27
C HIS A 209 -34.78 -0.75 4.38
N ALA A 210 -35.17 -0.22 3.22
CA ALA A 210 -36.05 -0.89 2.26
C ALA A 210 -35.31 -1.75 1.21
N MET A 211 -33.99 -1.59 1.08
CA MET A 211 -33.20 -2.19 0.00
C MET A 211 -32.35 -3.32 0.57
N ARG A 212 -32.53 -4.55 0.06
CA ARG A 212 -31.67 -5.68 0.43
C ARG A 212 -30.21 -5.35 0.12
N GLU A 213 -29.28 -5.80 0.98
CA GLU A 213 -27.84 -5.53 0.86
C GLU A 213 -27.29 -5.89 -0.54
N ASP A 214 -27.82 -6.96 -1.13
CA ASP A 214 -27.39 -7.46 -2.45
C ASP A 214 -27.79 -6.53 -3.61
N ILE A 215 -28.81 -5.67 -3.42
CA ILE A 215 -29.40 -4.89 -4.51
C ILE A 215 -28.55 -3.65 -4.82
N TRP A 216 -28.11 -2.91 -3.81
CA TRP A 216 -27.31 -1.70 -4.05
C TRP A 216 -25.90 -2.04 -4.58
N ILE A 217 -25.35 -3.18 -4.16
CA ILE A 217 -24.10 -3.75 -4.67
C ILE A 217 -24.23 -4.07 -6.16
N LYS A 218 -25.29 -4.79 -6.57
CA LYS A 218 -25.55 -5.13 -7.98
C LYS A 218 -25.85 -3.93 -8.87
N ILE A 219 -26.37 -2.83 -8.31
CA ILE A 219 -26.57 -1.59 -9.08
C ILE A 219 -25.25 -0.89 -9.35
N LEU A 220 -24.29 -0.95 -8.42
CA LEU A 220 -22.97 -0.36 -8.61
C LEU A 220 -22.09 -1.20 -9.55
N ASP A 221 -22.16 -2.52 -9.43
CA ASP A 221 -21.51 -3.45 -10.34
C ASP A 221 -22.29 -4.78 -10.41
N GLU A 222 -22.86 -5.05 -11.59
CA GLU A 222 -23.70 -6.22 -11.85
C GLU A 222 -22.90 -7.53 -11.82
N ALA A 223 -21.58 -7.47 -12.05
CA ALA A 223 -20.71 -8.64 -12.15
C ALA A 223 -20.13 -9.11 -10.80
N VAL A 224 -20.57 -8.52 -9.68
CA VAL A 224 -20.04 -8.82 -8.35
C VAL A 224 -20.99 -9.69 -7.55
N ASP A 225 -20.46 -10.83 -7.10
CA ASP A 225 -21.16 -11.74 -6.21
C ASP A 225 -20.88 -11.41 -4.73
N MET A 226 -21.86 -11.70 -3.87
CA MET A 226 -21.72 -11.47 -2.41
C MET A 226 -20.67 -12.37 -1.78
N ASP A 227 -20.44 -13.56 -2.34
CA ASP A 227 -19.42 -14.49 -1.87
C ASP A 227 -18.00 -13.91 -2.08
N ASP A 228 -17.74 -13.32 -3.24
CA ASP A 228 -16.48 -12.62 -3.55
C ASP A 228 -16.24 -11.46 -2.56
N ILE A 229 -17.28 -10.67 -2.28
CA ILE A 229 -17.20 -9.56 -1.33
C ILE A 229 -16.89 -10.08 0.07
N SER A 230 -17.59 -11.12 0.51
CA SER A 230 -17.38 -11.72 1.82
C SER A 230 -15.97 -12.29 1.97
N GLU A 231 -15.43 -12.92 0.92
CA GLU A 231 -14.05 -13.41 0.90
C GLU A 231 -13.05 -12.25 1.03
N ILE A 232 -13.19 -11.19 0.22
CA ILE A 232 -12.31 -10.02 0.28
C ILE A 232 -12.39 -9.36 1.66
N CYS A 233 -13.58 -9.19 2.23
CA CYS A 233 -13.74 -8.65 3.58
C CYS A 233 -13.03 -9.51 4.64
N SER A 234 -13.12 -10.84 4.55
CA SER A 234 -12.40 -11.73 5.46
C SER A 234 -10.88 -11.57 5.32
N ARG A 235 -10.37 -11.43 4.09
CA ARG A 235 -8.95 -11.21 3.81
C ARG A 235 -8.45 -9.88 4.35
N ILE A 236 -9.23 -8.81 4.21
CA ILE A 236 -8.92 -7.50 4.83
C ILE A 236 -8.81 -7.67 6.35
N MET A 237 -9.76 -8.38 6.97
CA MET A 237 -9.70 -8.62 8.42
C MET A 237 -8.49 -9.47 8.84
N ASP A 238 -8.05 -10.40 8.00
CA ASP A 238 -6.84 -11.19 8.24
C ASP A 238 -5.55 -10.38 8.15
N VAL A 239 -5.51 -9.26 7.40
CA VAL A 239 -4.36 -8.33 7.38
C VAL A 239 -4.07 -7.81 8.79
N TYR A 240 -5.08 -7.41 9.54
CA TYR A 240 -4.90 -6.94 10.93
C TYR A 240 -4.37 -8.03 11.86
N LYS A 241 -4.77 -9.29 11.65
CA LYS A 241 -4.18 -10.43 12.40
C LYS A 241 -2.71 -10.64 12.04
N LYS A 242 -2.36 -10.48 10.76
CA LYS A 242 -0.97 -10.58 10.28
C LYS A 242 -0.11 -9.43 10.79
N GLU A 243 -0.64 -8.21 10.86
CA GLU A 243 0.05 -7.06 11.45
C GLU A 243 0.44 -7.34 12.90
N ILE A 244 -0.50 -7.83 13.71
CA ILE A 244 -0.24 -8.24 15.10
C ILE A 244 0.87 -9.30 15.16
N LYS A 245 0.86 -10.27 14.24
CA LYS A 245 1.81 -11.39 14.25
C LYS A 245 3.21 -11.01 13.77
N TYR A 246 3.32 -10.17 12.74
CA TYR A 246 4.58 -9.94 12.02
C TYR A 246 5.19 -8.56 12.28
N ILE A 247 4.40 -7.54 12.62
CA ILE A 247 4.89 -6.18 12.84
C ILE A 247 5.16 -5.92 14.32
N LEU A 248 4.26 -6.30 15.23
CA LEU A 248 4.46 -6.07 16.67
C LEU A 248 5.80 -6.61 17.22
N PRO A 249 6.31 -7.79 16.80
CA PRO A 249 7.61 -8.28 17.27
C PRO A 249 8.83 -7.48 16.76
N LEU A 250 8.65 -6.62 15.75
CA LEU A 250 9.70 -5.85 15.12
C LEU A 250 9.79 -4.41 15.63
N LEU A 251 8.85 -4.01 16.51
CA LEU A 251 8.86 -2.70 17.14
C LEU A 251 10.07 -2.58 18.06
N VAL A 252 10.88 -1.56 17.84
CA VAL A 252 12.00 -1.21 18.73
C VAL A 252 11.41 -0.65 20.03
N SER A 253 11.67 -1.34 21.14
CA SER A 253 11.35 -0.93 22.51
C SER A 253 12.29 0.14 23.04
#